data_AF-A0A4R7K9B5-F1
#
_entry.id   AF-A0A4R7K9B5-F1
#
_cell.length_a   1.000
_cell.length_b   1.000
_cell.length_c   1.000
_cell.angle_alpha   90.00
_cell.angle_beta   90.00
_cell.angle_gamma   90.00
#
_symmetry.space_group_name_H-M   'P 1'
#
loop_
_entity.id
_entity.type
_entity.pdbx_description
1 polymer ?
#
loop_
_entity_poly.entity_id
_entity_poly.type
_entity_poly.pdbx_seq_one_letter_code
_entity_poly.pdbx_strand_id
1 'polypeptide(L)'
;MNINTVSFQGLTEIQNKNNQNNSSKVNFADVLKNALDKVNEIQINAENATTELITGEATDIHQVMLATEEAKLSLELAVQVRNKLVEAYQELMRMQL
;
A
#
# COMPACT_ATOMS: atom_id res chain seq x y z
N MET A 1 -38.16 -24.49 -54.76
CA MET A 1 -37.17 -23.41 -54.52
C MET A 1 -37.00 -23.28 -53.02
N ASN A 2 -35.81 -23.63 -52.50
CA ASN A 2 -35.50 -23.56 -51.08
C ASN A 2 -34.25 -22.67 -50.97
N ILE A 3 -34.42 -21.45 -50.47
CA ILE A 3 -33.35 -20.45 -50.42
C ILE A 3 -32.72 -20.57 -49.03
N ASN A 4 -31.55 -21.19 -48.96
CA ASN A 4 -30.75 -21.22 -47.74
C ASN A 4 -30.18 -19.82 -47.52
N THR A 5 -30.62 -19.12 -46.48
CA THR A 5 -30.04 -17.83 -46.09
C THR A 5 -28.69 -18.07 -45.46
N VAL A 6 -27.64 -17.63 -46.14
CA VAL A 6 -26.25 -17.70 -45.69
C VAL A 6 -26.14 -16.95 -44.36
N SER A 7 -25.93 -17.69 -43.27
CA SER A 7 -25.61 -17.12 -41.96
C SER A 7 -24.21 -16.50 -42.04
N PHE A 8 -24.15 -15.18 -41.97
CA PHE A 8 -22.91 -14.42 -41.85
C PHE A 8 -22.30 -14.66 -40.45
N GLN A 9 -21.59 -15.78 -40.32
CA GLN A 9 -20.74 -16.11 -39.20
C GLN A 9 -19.39 -15.43 -39.44
N GLY A 10 -19.19 -14.20 -38.95
CA GLY A 10 -17.90 -13.54 -39.23
C GLY A 10 -17.56 -12.17 -38.66
N LEU A 11 -18.38 -11.51 -37.83
CA LEU A 11 -17.98 -10.20 -37.24
C LEU A 11 -18.44 -9.95 -35.78
N THR A 12 -18.74 -10.98 -34.98
CA THR A 12 -19.16 -10.79 -33.57
C THR A 12 -18.13 -11.23 -32.52
N GLU A 13 -16.86 -11.46 -32.89
CA GLU A 13 -15.80 -11.82 -31.93
C GLU A 13 -14.86 -10.67 -31.52
N ILE A 14 -15.13 -9.43 -31.93
CA ILE A 14 -14.40 -8.25 -31.44
C ILE A 14 -15.23 -7.54 -30.36
N GLN A 15 -15.62 -8.22 -29.28
CA GLN A 15 -16.16 -7.51 -28.11
C GLN A 15 -15.86 -8.12 -26.75
N ASN A 16 -14.88 -9.03 -26.64
CA ASN A 16 -14.50 -9.55 -25.32
C ASN A 16 -12.99 -9.76 -25.15
N LYS A 17 -12.19 -8.78 -25.60
CA LYS A 17 -10.74 -8.76 -25.35
C LYS A 17 -10.24 -7.43 -24.75
N ASN A 18 -11.06 -6.82 -23.88
CA ASN A 18 -10.68 -5.64 -23.10
C ASN A 18 -10.33 -5.99 -21.63
N ASN A 19 -9.85 -7.21 -21.36
CA ASN A 19 -9.42 -7.63 -20.02
C ASN A 19 -8.03 -8.29 -20.02
N GLN A 20 -7.10 -7.78 -20.82
CA GLN A 20 -5.69 -8.20 -20.79
C GLN A 20 -4.78 -7.00 -21.06
N ASN A 21 -4.88 -5.97 -20.22
CA ASN A 21 -3.79 -5.03 -19.98
C ASN A 21 -3.48 -5.02 -18.48
N ASN A 22 -3.26 -6.22 -17.93
CA ASN A 22 -2.56 -6.39 -16.66
C ASN A 22 -1.05 -6.21 -16.92
N SER A 23 -0.67 -5.01 -17.36
CA SER A 23 0.63 -4.50 -16.93
C SER A 23 0.44 -4.22 -15.45
N SER A 24 1.18 -4.93 -14.61
CA SER A 24 1.21 -4.80 -13.15
C SER A 24 1.41 -3.35 -12.71
N LYS A 25 0.34 -2.54 -12.75
CA LYS A 25 0.32 -1.21 -12.17
C LYS A 25 0.23 -1.43 -10.68
N VAL A 26 1.38 -1.46 -10.04
CA VAL A 26 1.49 -1.38 -8.58
C VAL A 26 0.65 -0.17 -8.15
N ASN A 27 -0.44 -0.44 -7.45
CA ASN A 27 -1.36 0.58 -6.98
C ASN A 27 -0.69 1.32 -5.81
N PHE A 28 -0.57 2.64 -5.94
CA PHE A 28 0.02 3.48 -4.91
C PHE A 28 -0.68 3.34 -3.56
N ALA A 29 -2.01 3.16 -3.55
CA ALA A 29 -2.76 2.96 -2.33
C ALA A 29 -2.33 1.68 -1.59
N ASP A 30 -2.04 0.61 -2.34
CA ASP A 30 -1.57 -0.66 -1.77
C ASP A 30 -0.14 -0.52 -1.24
N VAL A 31 0.73 0.22 -1.92
CA VAL A 31 2.09 0.53 -1.43
C VAL A 31 2.04 1.36 -0.15
N LEU A 32 1.20 2.41 -0.11
CA LEU A 32 1.04 3.25 1.06
C LEU A 32 0.46 2.46 2.23
N LYS A 33 -0.53 1.61 1.98
CA LYS A 33 -1.09 0.69 2.98
C LYS A 33 0.00 -0.22 3.55
N ASN A 34 0.77 -0.89 2.69
CA ASN A 34 1.87 -1.76 3.12
C ASN A 34 2.93 -1.00 3.94
N ALA A 35 3.24 0.24 3.57
CA ALA A 35 4.17 1.08 4.33
C ALA A 35 3.63 1.44 5.72
N LEU A 36 2.35 1.77 5.84
CA LEU A 36 1.70 2.03 7.13
C LEU A 36 1.61 0.76 7.99
N ASP A 37 1.27 -0.38 7.38
CA ASP A 37 1.27 -1.68 8.04
C ASP A 37 2.68 -2.02 8.56
N LYS A 38 3.74 -1.65 7.82
CA LYS A 38 5.13 -1.81 8.27
C LYS A 38 5.47 -0.94 9.48
N VAL A 39 5.05 0.32 9.49
CA VAL A 39 5.26 1.22 10.64
C VAL A 39 4.52 0.71 11.88
N ASN A 40 3.35 0.10 11.70
CA ASN A 40 2.61 -0.56 12.77
C ASN A 40 3.35 -1.80 13.30
N GLU A 41 3.90 -2.64 12.41
CA GLU A 41 4.71 -3.80 12.79
C GLU A 41 5.93 -3.40 13.63
N ILE A 42 6.64 -2.34 13.22
CA ILE A 42 7.82 -1.83 13.97
C ILE A 42 7.40 -1.33 15.36
N GLN A 43 6.27 -0.63 15.49
CA GLN A 43 5.74 -0.21 16.80
C GLN A 43 5.40 -1.42 17.69
N ILE A 44 4.69 -2.41 17.15
CA ILE A 44 4.34 -3.63 17.91
C ILE A 44 5.61 -4.36 18.36
N ASN A 45 6.63 -4.45 17.51
CA ASN A 45 7.91 -5.06 17.89
C ASN A 45 8.59 -4.30 19.04
N ALA A 46 8.58 -2.97 19.01
CA ALA A 46 9.12 -2.16 20.11
C ALA A 46 8.35 -2.35 21.42
N GLU A 47 7.02 -2.43 21.37
CA GLU A 47 6.16 -2.70 22.52
C GLU A 47 6.40 -4.10 23.10
N ASN A 48 6.52 -5.12 22.23
CA ASN A 48 6.83 -6.49 22.63
C ASN A 48 8.21 -6.55 23.30
N ALA A 49 9.25 -6.00 22.67
CA ALA A 49 10.60 -5.96 23.23
C ALA A 49 10.64 -5.24 24.59
N THR A 50 9.88 -4.16 24.73
CA THR A 50 9.73 -3.44 26.00
C THR A 50 9.04 -4.31 27.06
N THR A 51 7.99 -5.04 26.67
CA THR A 51 7.23 -5.92 27.56
C THR A 51 8.08 -7.11 28.01
N GLU A 52 8.84 -7.73 27.12
CA GLU A 52 9.79 -8.82 27.43
C GLU A 52 10.88 -8.37 28.41
N LEU A 53 11.35 -7.13 28.29
CA LEU A 53 12.32 -6.57 29.22
C LEU A 53 11.72 -6.31 30.61
N ILE A 54 10.51 -5.76 30.67
CA ILE A 54 9.81 -5.50 31.94
C ILE A 54 9.46 -6.80 32.67
N THR A 55 9.09 -7.84 31.91
CA THR A 55 8.76 -9.17 32.44
C THR A 55 9.99 -9.99 32.82
N GLY A 56 11.19 -9.52 32.46
CA GLY A 56 12.47 -10.17 32.79
C GLY A 56 12.85 -11.32 31.85
N GLU A 57 12.12 -11.52 30.76
CA GLU A 57 12.45 -12.51 29.73
C GLU A 57 13.55 -12.00 28.78
N ALA A 58 13.63 -10.69 28.55
CA ALA A 58 14.71 -10.10 27.74
C ALA A 58 15.90 -9.64 28.62
N THR A 59 17.09 -10.15 28.31
CA THR A 59 18.34 -9.79 29.00
C THR A 59 19.05 -8.59 28.35
N ASP A 60 18.62 -8.18 27.16
CA ASP A 60 19.34 -7.21 26.32
C ASP A 60 18.56 -5.90 26.15
N ILE A 61 18.83 -4.96 27.05
CA ILE A 61 18.26 -3.61 27.02
C ILE A 61 18.65 -2.81 25.77
N HIS A 62 19.75 -3.16 25.09
CA HIS A 62 20.17 -2.47 23.88
C HIS A 62 19.21 -2.76 22.72
N GLN A 63 18.68 -3.98 22.62
CA GLN A 63 17.70 -4.33 21.59
C GLN A 63 16.38 -3.58 21.80
N VAL A 64 15.92 -3.42 23.03
CA VAL A 64 14.73 -2.62 23.34
C VAL A 64 14.92 -1.17 22.97
N MET A 65 16.08 -0.58 23.32
CA MET A 65 16.41 0.79 22.93
C MET A 65 16.43 0.97 21.42
N LEU A 66 17.07 0.05 20.69
CA LEU A 66 17.15 0.09 19.24
C LEU A 66 15.76 -0.03 18.60
N ALA A 67 14.96 -1.01 19.02
CA ALA A 67 13.60 -1.20 18.51
C ALA A 67 12.72 0.04 18.77
N THR A 68 12.85 0.66 19.96
CA THR A 68 12.10 1.86 20.31
C THR A 68 12.52 3.07 19.46
N GLU A 69 13.82 3.26 19.23
CA GLU A 69 14.31 4.35 18.37
C GLU A 69 13.91 4.13 16.91
N GLU A 70 13.95 2.89 16.42
CA GLU A 70 13.48 2.53 15.07
C GLU A 70 11.99 2.83 14.90
N ALA A 71 11.16 2.46 15.89
CA ALA A 71 9.73 2.75 15.89
C ALA A 71 9.45 4.25 15.85
N LYS A 72 10.18 5.02 16.67
CA LYS A 72 10.05 6.48 16.71
C LYS A 72 10.42 7.12 15.38
N LEU A 73 11.58 6.79 14.82
CA LEU A 73 12.03 7.33 13.54
C LEU A 73 11.06 6.97 12.40
N SER A 74 10.57 5.73 12.39
CA SER A 74 9.61 5.25 11.39
C SER A 74 8.28 6.01 11.46
N LEU A 75 7.80 6.30 12.68
CA LEU A 75 6.59 7.09 12.90
C LEU A 75 6.79 8.55 12.47
N GLU A 76 7.92 9.17 12.83
CA GLU A 76 8.25 10.53 12.40
C GLU A 76 8.26 10.65 10.88
N LEU A 77 8.88 9.69 10.19
CA LEU A 77 8.87 9.61 8.73
C LEU A 77 7.44 9.48 8.19
N ALA A 78 6.62 8.60 8.76
CA ALA A 78 5.24 8.42 8.34
C ALA A 78 4.41 9.71 8.46
N VAL A 79 4.62 10.48 9.54
CA VAL A 79 3.98 11.79 9.74
C VAL A 79 4.43 12.79 8.69
N GLN A 80 5.73 12.84 8.35
CA GLN A 80 6.23 13.71 7.29
C GLN A 80 5.61 13.38 5.94
N VAL A 81 5.53 12.09 5.59
CA VAL A 81 4.89 11.63 4.36
C VAL A 81 3.41 12.02 4.35
N ARG A 82 2.68 11.77 5.45
CA ARG A 82 1.27 12.20 5.60
C ARG A 82 1.11 13.69 5.33
N ASN A 83 1.97 14.53 5.93
CA ASN A 83 1.91 15.97 5.74
C ASN A 83 2.16 16.36 4.28
N LYS A 84 3.15 15.76 3.61
CA LYS A 84 3.40 16.00 2.18
C LYS A 84 2.26 15.56 1.27
N LEU A 85 1.57 14.46 1.60
CA LEU A 85 0.38 14.04 0.85
C LEU A 85 -0.76 15.04 0.99
N VAL A 86 -1.00 15.57 2.20
CA VAL A 86 -2.02 16.60 2.43
C VAL A 86 -1.66 17.90 1.72
N GLU A 87 -0.40 18.34 1.79
CA GLU A 87 0.08 19.52 1.06
C GLU A 87 -0.10 19.35 -0.46
N ALA A 88 0.28 18.20 -1.01
CA ALA A 88 0.11 17.92 -2.44
C ALA A 88 -1.37 17.96 -2.86
N TYR A 89 -2.26 17.40 -2.04
CA TYR A 89 -3.70 17.48 -2.28
C TYR A 89 -4.21 18.93 -2.26
N GLN A 90 -3.76 19.73 -1.28
CA GLN A 90 -4.12 21.15 -1.19
C GLN A 90 -3.61 21.96 -2.39
N GLU A 91 -2.39 21.69 -2.86
CA GLU A 91 -1.81 22.37 -4.03
C GLU A 91 -2.59 22.08 -5.32
N LEU A 92 -2.97 20.82 -5.55
CA LEU A 92 -3.81 20.44 -6.69
C LEU A 92 -5.15 21.20 -6.69
N MET A 93 -5.79 21.34 -5.53
CA MET A 93 -7.04 22.12 -5.41
C MET A 93 -6.83 23.60 -5.72
N ARG A 94 -5.68 24.18 -5.35
CA ARG A 94 -5.33 25.58 -5.64
C ARG A 94 -5.03 25.83 -7.12
N MET A 95 -4.60 24.82 -7.88
CA MET A 95 -4.38 24.96 -9.33
C MET A 95 -5.67 25.01 -10.16
N GLN A 96 -6.80 24.53 -9.63
CA GLN A 96 -8.09 24.50 -10.34
C GLN A 96 -9.02 25.70 -10.06
N LEU A 97 -8.63 26.61 -9.16
CA LEU A 97 -9.35 27.86 -8.88
C LEU A 97 -8.78 29.04 -9.69
#